data_AF-A0A2E3BTL1-F1
#
_entry.id   AF-A0A2E3BTL1-F1
#
_cell.length_a   1.000
_cell.length_b   1.000
_cell.length_c   1.000
_cell.angle_alpha   90.00
_cell.angle_beta   90.00
_cell.angle_gamma   90.00
#
_symmetry.space_group_name_H-M   'P 1'
#
loop_
_entity.id
_entity.type
_entity.pdbx_description
1 polymer ?
#
loop_
_entity_poly.entity_id
_entity_poly.type
_entity_poly.pdbx_seq_one_letter_code
_entity_poly.pdbx_strand_id
1 'polypeptide(L)'
;MITLVGEIVDKMMVDPANDLFGGYYPFLRRLVIPFVLIMIFIFVYDLSNGSALISSIFTGFLLGPVLLLERVMIIYLLKQKENENMS
;
A
#
# COMPACT_ATOMS: atom_id res chain seq x y z
N MET A 1 -18.34 19.41 -14.04
CA MET A 1 -17.06 18.68 -14.09
C MET A 1 -16.07 19.13 -13.01
N ILE A 2 -16.03 20.42 -12.64
CA ILE A 2 -15.15 20.94 -11.56
C ILE A 2 -15.57 20.45 -10.15
N THR A 3 -16.87 20.23 -9.91
CA THR A 3 -17.38 19.77 -8.60
C THR A 3 -17.02 18.31 -8.28
N LEU A 4 -16.90 17.45 -9.30
CA LEU A 4 -16.65 16.02 -9.13
C LEU A 4 -15.22 15.75 -8.62
N VAL A 5 -14.25 16.53 -9.07
CA VAL A 5 -12.86 16.46 -8.56
C VAL A 5 -12.80 16.91 -7.10
N GLY A 6 -13.51 18.00 -6.76
CA GLY A 6 -13.63 18.46 -5.38
C GLY A 6 -14.23 17.41 -4.45
N GLU A 7 -15.33 16.77 -4.86
CA GLU A 7 -15.97 15.70 -4.09
C GLU A 7 -15.10 14.45 -3.91
N ILE A 8 -14.32 14.10 -4.93
CA ILE A 8 -13.37 12.96 -4.86
C ILE A 8 -12.21 13.29 -3.91
N VAL A 9 -11.71 14.53 -3.94
CA VAL A 9 -10.65 15.00 -3.05
C VAL A 9 -11.15 15.11 -1.61
N ASP A 10 -12.35 15.66 -1.38
CA ASP A 10 -12.98 15.72 -0.06
C ASP A 10 -13.23 14.32 0.49
N LYS A 11 -13.72 13.38 -0.33
CA LYS A 11 -13.86 11.96 0.08
C LYS A 11 -12.53 11.32 0.45
N MET A 12 -11.44 11.65 -0.25
CA MET A 12 -10.10 11.18 0.09
C MET A 12 -9.56 11.85 1.36
N MET A 13 -9.96 13.09 1.67
CA MET A 13 -9.58 13.78 2.91
C MET A 13 -10.33 13.27 4.14
N VAL A 14 -11.59 12.86 3.98
CA VAL A 14 -12.43 12.31 5.06
C VAL A 14 -12.22 10.80 5.24
N ASP A 15 -11.41 10.15 4.41
CA ASP A 15 -11.10 8.74 4.56
C ASP A 15 -10.37 8.51 5.89
N PRO A 16 -10.88 7.65 6.79
CA PRO A 16 -10.21 7.35 8.06
C PRO A 16 -8.77 6.83 7.87
N ALA A 17 -8.44 6.29 6.69
CA ALA A 17 -7.07 5.90 6.35
C ALA A 17 -6.08 7.08 6.24
N ASN A 18 -6.55 8.31 6.04
CA ASN A 18 -5.72 9.51 6.05
C ASN A 18 -5.29 9.90 7.48
N ASP A 19 -6.07 9.54 8.50
CA ASP A 19 -5.71 9.77 9.90
C ASP A 19 -4.78 8.67 10.46
N LEU A 20 -4.44 7.65 9.66
CA LEU A 20 -3.37 6.72 9.97
C LEU A 20 -2.02 7.44 9.87
N PHE A 21 -1.17 7.24 10.88
CA PHE A 21 0.14 7.90 10.98
C PHE A 21 0.08 9.45 10.91
N GLY A 22 -1.04 10.05 11.33
CA GLY A 22 -1.18 11.50 11.45
C GLY A 22 -1.17 12.27 10.12
N GLY A 23 -1.76 11.71 9.05
CA GLY A 23 -1.82 12.37 7.73
C GLY A 23 -0.78 11.88 6.72
N TYR A 24 0.26 11.16 7.16
CA TYR A 24 1.40 10.78 6.31
C TYR A 24 1.19 9.48 5.52
N TYR A 25 0.12 8.73 5.79
CA TYR A 25 -0.14 7.43 5.20
C TYR A 25 -0.11 7.43 3.64
N PRO A 26 -0.73 8.38 2.92
CA PRO A 26 -0.71 8.38 1.45
C PRO A 26 0.68 8.58 0.85
N PHE A 27 1.53 9.35 1.54
CA PHE A 27 2.92 9.56 1.13
C PHE A 27 3.76 8.31 1.39
N LEU A 28 3.64 7.75 2.60
CA LEU A 28 4.33 6.53 2.99
C LEU A 28 3.95 5.38 2.05
N ARG A 29 2.67 5.25 1.72
CA ARG A 29 2.14 4.25 0.79
C ARG A 29 2.84 4.27 -0.57
N ARG A 30 3.04 5.46 -1.13
CA ARG A 30 3.69 5.66 -2.43
C ARG A 30 5.19 5.38 -2.41
N LEU A 31 5.83 5.33 -1.24
CA LEU A 31 7.23 4.93 -1.09
C LEU A 31 7.38 3.46 -0.72
N VAL A 32 6.57 2.96 0.20
CA VAL A 32 6.67 1.60 0.75
C VAL A 32 6.31 0.55 -0.29
N ILE A 33 5.22 0.73 -1.04
CA ILE A 33 4.80 -0.25 -2.07
C ILE A 33 5.90 -0.47 -3.13
N PRO A 34 6.42 0.58 -3.81
CA PRO A 34 7.48 0.37 -4.80
C PRO A 34 8.78 -0.13 -4.15
N PHE A 35 9.12 0.32 -2.94
CA PHE A 35 10.30 -0.16 -2.23
C PHE A 35 10.24 -1.67 -1.95
N VAL A 36 9.10 -2.16 -1.43
CA VAL A 36 8.89 -3.59 -1.19
C VAL A 36 8.94 -4.38 -2.48
N LEU A 37 8.36 -3.88 -3.57
CA LEU A 37 8.40 -4.55 -4.87
C LEU A 37 9.82 -4.64 -5.44
N ILE A 38 10.62 -3.60 -5.32
CA ILE A 38 12.04 -3.62 -5.73
C ILE A 38 12.82 -4.62 -4.89
N MET A 39 12.56 -4.67 -3.59
CA MET A 39 13.24 -5.61 -2.68
C MET A 39 12.90 -7.07 -3.02
N ILE A 40 11.63 -7.36 -3.33
CA ILE A 40 11.19 -8.67 -3.82
C ILE A 40 11.87 -9.00 -5.16
N PHE A 41 11.93 -8.06 -6.09
CA PHE A 41 12.56 -8.26 -7.39
C PHE A 41 14.04 -8.63 -7.26
N ILE A 42 14.78 -7.90 -6.43
CA ILE A 42 16.20 -8.16 -6.19
C ILE A 42 16.39 -9.53 -5.53
N PHE A 43 15.55 -9.86 -4.54
CA PHE A 43 15.59 -11.16 -3.86
C PHE A 43 15.35 -12.33 -4.83
N VAL A 44 14.33 -12.24 -5.68
CA VAL A 44 14.02 -13.27 -6.67
C VAL A 44 15.09 -13.31 -7.77
N TYR A 45 15.69 -12.17 -8.12
CA TYR A 45 16.79 -12.09 -9.10
C TYR A 45 18.04 -12.83 -8.63
N ASP A 46 18.40 -12.68 -7.35
CA ASP A 46 19.51 -13.42 -6.75
C ASP A 46 19.21 -14.92 -6.71
N LEU A 47 17.98 -15.29 -6.32
CA LEU A 47 17.53 -16.68 -6.30
C LEU A 47 17.47 -17.34 -7.69
N SER A 48 17.21 -16.55 -8.75
CA SER A 48 17.09 -17.04 -10.12
C SER A 48 18.43 -17.11 -10.88
N ASN A 49 19.56 -16.99 -10.18
CA ASN A 49 20.91 -16.94 -10.75
C ASN A 49 21.06 -15.81 -11.80
N GLY A 50 20.47 -14.65 -11.53
CA GLY A 50 20.56 -13.47 -12.40
C GLY A 50 19.62 -13.50 -13.61
N SER A 51 18.63 -14.38 -13.63
CA SER A 51 17.60 -14.40 -14.67
C SER A 51 16.54 -13.32 -14.42
N ALA A 52 16.66 -12.20 -15.16
CA ALA A 52 15.74 -11.07 -15.09
C ALA A 52 14.30 -11.44 -15.52
N LEU A 53 14.15 -12.35 -16.49
CA LEU A 53 12.85 -12.82 -16.97
C LEU A 53 12.05 -13.48 -15.85
N ILE A 54 12.67 -14.45 -15.16
CA ILE A 54 12.03 -15.19 -14.07
C ILE A 54 11.68 -14.24 -12.92
N SER A 55 12.59 -13.33 -12.56
CA SER A 55 12.34 -12.35 -11.50
C SER A 55 11.18 -11.39 -11.82
N SER A 56 11.08 -10.89 -13.06
CA SER A 56 9.98 -10.01 -13.47
C SER A 56 8.60 -10.68 -13.41
N ILE A 57 8.52 -11.96 -13.80
CA ILE A 57 7.26 -12.73 -13.80
C ILE A 57 6.80 -12.96 -12.35
N PHE A 58 7.71 -13.40 -11.49
CA PHE A 58 7.42 -13.62 -10.06
C PHE A 58 7.07 -12.32 -9.34
N THR A 59 7.79 -11.23 -9.61
CA THR A 59 7.51 -9.92 -9.00
C THR A 59 6.16 -9.37 -9.48
N GLY A 60 5.85 -9.50 -10.77
CA GLY A 60 4.56 -9.11 -11.34
C GLY A 60 3.40 -9.91 -10.75
N PHE A 61 3.61 -11.20 -10.48
CA PHE A 61 2.62 -12.03 -9.79
C PHE A 61 2.43 -11.62 -8.31
N LEU A 62 3.52 -11.28 -7.61
CA LEU A 62 3.49 -10.83 -6.21
C LEU A 62 2.87 -9.45 -6.00
N LEU A 63 2.78 -8.64 -7.06
CA LEU A 63 2.16 -7.32 -7.04
C LEU A 63 0.70 -7.37 -6.53
N GLY A 64 -0.06 -8.38 -6.94
CA GLY A 64 -1.45 -8.56 -6.49
C GLY A 64 -1.58 -8.84 -4.99
N PRO A 65 -0.97 -9.92 -4.47
CA PRO A 65 -0.97 -10.26 -3.05
C PRO A 65 -0.46 -9.12 -2.15
N VAL A 66 0.61 -8.42 -2.55
CA VAL A 66 1.19 -7.32 -1.78
C VAL A 66 0.17 -6.19 -1.57
N LEU A 67 -0.57 -5.81 -2.61
CA LEU A 67 -1.61 -4.77 -2.51
C LEU A 67 -2.80 -5.21 -1.63
N LEU A 68 -3.14 -6.50 -1.66
CA LEU A 68 -4.22 -7.06 -0.85
C LEU A 68 -3.85 -7.08 0.64
N LEU A 69 -2.62 -7.49 0.96
CA LEU A 69 -2.09 -7.47 2.32
C LEU A 69 -2.03 -6.05 2.89
N GLU A 70 -1.60 -5.07 2.09
CA GLU A 70 -1.64 -3.66 2.47
C GLU A 70 -3.05 -3.26 2.90
N ARG A 71 -4.07 -3.60 2.11
CA ARG A 71 -5.46 -3.25 2.39
C ARG A 71 -5.99 -3.89 3.67
N VAL A 72 -5.65 -5.16 3.92
CA VAL A 72 -6.03 -5.87 5.15
C VAL A 72 -5.36 -5.23 6.37
N MET A 73 -4.08 -4.87 6.26
CA MET A 73 -3.34 -4.22 7.34
C MET A 73 -3.98 -2.87 7.72
N ILE A 74 -4.34 -2.04 6.73
CA ILE A 74 -5.03 -0.76 6.95
C ILE A 74 -6.32 -0.99 7.75
N ILE A 75 -7.17 -1.93 7.30
CA ILE A 75 -8.45 -2.22 7.96
C ILE A 75 -8.23 -2.65 9.41
N TYR A 76 -7.19 -3.45 9.67
CA TYR A 76 -6.84 -3.88 11.03
C TYR A 76 -6.40 -2.71 11.91
N LEU A 77 -5.54 -1.82 11.40
CA LEU A 77 -5.06 -0.65 12.13
C LEU A 77 -6.20 0.35 12.43
N LEU A 78 -7.13 0.54 11.49
CA LEU A 78 -8.32 1.37 11.72
C LEU A 78 -9.20 0.81 12.83
N LYS A 79 -9.42 -0.51 12.82
CA LYS A 79 -10.18 -1.19 13.88
C LYS A 79 -9.51 -1.07 15.25
N GLN A 80 -8.19 -1.11 15.30
CA GLN A 80 -7.45 -0.89 16.56
C GLN A 80 -7.63 0.54 17.06
N LYS A 81 -7.48 1.54 16.18
CA LYS A 81 -7.70 2.95 16.52
C LYS A 81 -9.13 3.19 17.04
N GLU A 82 -10.13 2.53 16.46
CA GLU A 82 -11.52 2.60 16.94
C GLU A 82 -11.68 2.03 18.36
N ASN A 83 -11.07 0.88 18.65
CA ASN A 83 -11.12 0.27 19.98
C ASN A 83 -10.42 1.12 21.06
N GLU A 84 -9.31 1.79 20.72
CA GLU A 84 -8.59 2.68 21.64
C GLU A 84 -9.40 3.95 21.99
N ASN A 85 -10.21 4.47 21.06
CA ASN A 85 -11.06 5.64 21.30
C ASN A 85 -12.34 5.34 22.12
N MET A 86 -12.68 4.06 22.32
CA MET A 86 -13.83 3.62 23.13
C MET A 86 -13.46 3.24 24.57
N SER A 87 -12.17 3.25 24.92
CA SER A 87 -11.66 3.04 26.30
C SER A 87 -11.37 4.36 26.99
#